data_AF-A0A2M7U4D8-F1
#
_entry.id   AF-A0A2M7U4D8-F1
#
_cell.length_a   1.000
_cell.length_b   1.000
_cell.length_c   1.000
_cell.angle_alpha   90.00
_cell.angle_beta   90.00
_cell.angle_gamma   90.00
#
_symmetry.space_group_name_H-M   'P 1'
#
loop_
_entity.id
_entity.type
_entity.pdbx_description
1 polymer ?
#
loop_
_entity_poly.entity_id
_entity_poly.type
_entity_poly.pdbx_seq_one_letter_code
_entity_poly.pdbx_strand_id
1 'polypeptide(L)'
;MPIYKSLIQDQLSHCLEKTDLGMGERIQGKVRDSYILPDKMVFVTTDRQSAFDRVLASIPFKGQVLNQTSAWWFDRTRHIIPNHVLSIPDPNVTVGKRCEVFPVEFVMRGYITGSTSTSLWTVYKNGDRNYCGNALPEGLVKNQKLEKNLITPTTKDAVHDRPISPEEIVSEGWMSREDWDYASLKAEELFEYGQ
;
A
#
# COMPACT_ATOMS: atom_id res chain seq x y z
N MET A 1 -7.52 -28.33 -22.22
CA MET A 1 -6.86 -27.41 -21.27
C MET A 1 -7.94 -26.53 -20.65
N PRO A 2 -7.94 -26.19 -19.35
CA PRO A 2 -8.95 -25.28 -18.80
C PRO A 2 -8.99 -23.96 -19.58
N ILE A 3 -10.18 -23.42 -19.82
CA ILE A 3 -10.41 -22.22 -20.65
C ILE A 3 -9.53 -21.03 -20.20
N TYR A 4 -9.29 -20.88 -18.90
CA TYR A 4 -8.44 -19.81 -18.38
C TYR A 4 -6.97 -19.95 -18.76
N LYS A 5 -6.44 -21.17 -18.96
CA LYS A 5 -5.03 -21.37 -19.30
C LYS A 5 -4.73 -20.94 -20.73
N SER A 6 -5.60 -21.27 -21.69
CA SER A 6 -5.44 -20.80 -23.07
C SER A 6 -5.56 -19.27 -23.13
N LEU A 7 -6.53 -18.69 -22.42
CA LEU A 7 -6.67 -17.24 -22.33
C LEU A 7 -5.39 -16.55 -21.81
N ILE A 8 -4.80 -17.06 -20.73
CA ILE A 8 -3.55 -16.50 -20.19
C ILE A 8 -2.39 -16.66 -21.19
N GLN A 9 -2.29 -17.82 -21.85
CA GLN A 9 -1.25 -18.07 -22.85
C GLN A 9 -1.35 -17.09 -24.03
N ASP A 10 -2.57 -16.84 -24.52
CA ASP A 10 -2.81 -15.93 -25.63
C ASP A 10 -2.48 -14.47 -25.28
N GLN A 11 -2.44 -14.11 -23.99
CA GLN A 11 -2.12 -12.76 -23.52
C GLN A 11 -0.67 -12.53 -23.11
N LEU A 12 0.21 -13.53 -23.21
CA LEU A 12 1.61 -13.40 -22.79
C LEU A 12 2.35 -12.26 -23.53
N SER A 13 2.02 -12.02 -24.80
CA SER A 13 2.58 -10.93 -25.61
C SER A 13 1.83 -9.60 -25.51
N HIS A 14 0.79 -9.52 -24.69
CA HIS A 14 -0.12 -8.36 -24.60
C HIS A 14 -0.16 -7.74 -23.21
N CYS A 15 0.86 -7.98 -22.39
CA CYS A 15 0.96 -7.35 -21.07
C CYS A 15 1.03 -5.83 -21.19
N LEU A 16 0.26 -5.14 -20.34
CA LEU A 16 0.31 -3.68 -20.25
C LEU A 16 1.56 -3.25 -19.47
N GLU A 17 2.64 -2.91 -20.16
CA GLU A 17 3.90 -2.52 -19.50
C GLU A 17 4.07 -1.02 -19.32
N LYS A 18 3.41 -0.21 -20.15
CA LYS A 18 3.54 1.26 -20.16
C LYS A 18 2.27 1.85 -20.75
N THR A 19 1.86 3.02 -20.26
CA THR A 19 0.80 3.80 -20.91
C THR A 19 1.29 5.17 -21.36
N ASP A 20 0.62 5.69 -22.37
CA ASP A 20 0.65 7.11 -22.74
C ASP A 20 -0.78 7.50 -23.12
N LEU A 21 -1.40 8.32 -22.30
CA LEU A 21 -2.78 8.75 -22.50
C LEU A 21 -2.85 10.12 -23.19
N GLY A 22 -1.71 10.75 -23.53
CA GLY A 22 -1.66 12.07 -24.17
C GLY A 22 -2.28 13.19 -23.32
N MET A 23 -2.41 12.99 -22.00
CA MET A 23 -3.06 13.92 -21.08
C MET A 23 -2.29 14.03 -19.77
N GLY A 24 -2.25 15.24 -19.20
CA GLY A 24 -1.66 15.48 -17.88
C GLY A 24 -0.16 15.20 -17.79
N GLU A 25 0.39 15.44 -16.60
CA GLU A 25 1.75 15.03 -16.27
C GLU A 25 1.75 13.54 -15.90
N ARG A 26 2.59 12.75 -16.57
CA ARG A 26 2.73 11.30 -16.33
C ARG A 26 3.83 11.02 -15.31
N ILE A 27 3.45 10.38 -14.20
CA ILE A 27 4.37 9.84 -13.19
C ILE A 27 4.39 8.31 -13.30
N GLN A 28 5.55 7.74 -13.58
CA GLN A 28 5.74 6.29 -13.63
C GLN A 28 6.28 5.77 -12.29
N GLY A 29 5.48 4.96 -11.60
CA GLY A 29 5.92 4.16 -10.46
C GLY A 29 6.34 2.74 -10.88
N LYS A 30 6.69 1.90 -9.89
CA LYS A 30 7.09 0.49 -10.13
C LYS A 30 6.03 -0.29 -10.93
N VAL A 31 4.76 -0.17 -10.55
CA VAL A 31 3.64 -0.98 -11.11
C VAL A 31 2.41 -0.16 -11.51
N ARG A 32 2.48 1.17 -11.42
CA ARG A 32 1.39 2.08 -11.80
C ARG A 32 1.95 3.24 -12.61
N ASP A 33 1.22 3.63 -13.64
CA ASP A 33 1.42 4.90 -14.34
C ASP A 33 0.29 5.83 -13.89
N SER A 34 0.63 7.00 -13.35
CA SER A 34 -0.33 7.98 -12.84
C SER A 34 -0.30 9.23 -13.70
N TYR A 35 -1.46 9.85 -13.94
CA TYR A 35 -1.60 11.08 -14.70
C TYR A 35 -2.24 12.15 -13.84
N ILE A 36 -1.55 13.27 -13.66
CA ILE A 36 -2.05 14.42 -12.89
C ILE A 36 -2.82 15.34 -13.84
N LEU A 37 -4.09 15.56 -13.53
CA LEU A 37 -4.96 16.53 -14.19
C LEU A 37 -5.31 17.66 -13.20
N PRO A 38 -5.88 18.79 -13.67
CA PRO A 38 -6.16 19.92 -12.79
C PRO A 38 -7.05 19.59 -11.57
N ASP A 39 -8.08 18.77 -11.77
CA ASP A 39 -9.14 18.47 -10.80
C ASP A 39 -9.09 17.03 -10.24
N LYS A 40 -8.31 16.15 -10.87
CA LYS A 40 -8.31 14.71 -10.60
C LYS A 40 -6.99 14.05 -10.95
N MET A 41 -6.86 12.79 -10.55
CA MET A 41 -5.76 11.92 -10.94
C MET A 41 -6.31 10.66 -11.61
N VAL A 42 -5.61 10.19 -12.64
CA VAL A 42 -5.90 8.91 -13.30
C VAL A 42 -4.78 7.94 -12.97
N PHE A 43 -5.12 6.80 -12.39
CA PHE A 43 -4.20 5.75 -12.03
C PHE A 43 -4.40 4.55 -12.95
N VAL A 44 -3.38 4.18 -13.70
CA VAL A 44 -3.37 2.96 -14.52
C VAL A 44 -2.48 1.92 -13.85
N THR A 45 -3.07 0.84 -13.38
CA THR A 45 -2.33 -0.29 -12.80
C THR A 45 -1.86 -1.21 -13.90
N THR A 46 -0.54 -1.35 -14.02
CA THR A 46 0.11 -2.10 -15.11
C THR A 46 0.35 -3.55 -14.74
N ASP A 47 0.71 -4.35 -15.73
CA ASP A 47 1.05 -5.77 -15.56
C ASP A 47 2.48 -5.99 -15.06
N ARG A 48 3.27 -4.91 -14.94
CA ARG A 48 4.64 -4.95 -14.40
C ARG A 48 4.66 -5.56 -13.00
N GLN A 49 5.50 -6.55 -12.78
CA GLN A 49 5.78 -7.15 -11.48
C GLN A 49 7.17 -6.70 -11.01
N SER A 50 7.23 -6.11 -9.81
CA SER A 50 8.49 -5.75 -9.17
C SER A 50 8.80 -6.63 -7.98
N ALA A 51 10.07 -6.96 -7.79
CA ALA A 51 10.62 -7.43 -6.52
C ALA A 51 12.09 -7.01 -6.41
N PHE A 52 12.61 -6.89 -5.19
CA PHE A 52 13.96 -6.37 -4.92
C PHE A 52 14.22 -5.03 -5.62
N ASP A 53 13.23 -4.13 -5.57
CA ASP A 53 13.25 -2.79 -6.16
C ASP A 53 13.49 -2.71 -7.67
N ARG A 54 13.28 -3.82 -8.39
CA ARG A 54 13.41 -3.89 -9.85
C ARG A 54 12.14 -4.48 -10.47
N VAL A 55 11.80 -4.01 -11.67
CA VAL A 55 10.78 -4.68 -12.50
C VAL A 55 11.40 -5.96 -13.05
N LEU A 56 10.78 -7.10 -12.78
CA LEU A 56 11.32 -8.42 -13.11
C LEU A 56 10.65 -9.06 -14.31
N ALA A 57 9.35 -8.80 -14.48
CA ALA A 57 8.52 -9.37 -15.53
C ALA A 57 7.23 -8.57 -15.67
N SER A 58 6.42 -8.94 -16.65
CA SER A 58 5.02 -8.54 -16.74
C SER A 58 4.15 -9.79 -16.69
N ILE A 59 3.04 -9.71 -15.95
CA ILE A 59 2.15 -10.84 -15.69
C ILE A 59 0.79 -10.50 -16.29
N PRO A 60 0.28 -11.26 -17.29
CA PRO A 60 -1.00 -10.95 -17.92
C PRO A 60 -2.12 -10.78 -16.90
N PHE A 61 -2.94 -9.75 -17.09
CA PHE A 61 -4.09 -9.42 -16.24
C PHE A 61 -3.78 -9.01 -14.79
N LYS A 62 -2.51 -8.96 -14.38
CA LYS A 62 -2.16 -8.57 -13.00
C LYS A 62 -2.68 -7.18 -12.67
N GLY A 63 -2.55 -6.22 -13.58
CA GLY A 63 -3.03 -4.86 -13.36
C GLY A 63 -4.55 -4.81 -13.14
N GLN A 64 -5.29 -5.62 -13.89
CA GLN A 64 -6.75 -5.74 -13.78
C GLN A 64 -7.18 -6.33 -12.44
N VAL A 65 -6.54 -7.43 -12.03
CA VAL A 65 -6.83 -8.09 -10.76
C VAL A 65 -6.58 -7.14 -9.58
N LEU A 66 -5.45 -6.44 -9.58
CA LEU A 66 -5.08 -5.55 -8.48
C LEU A 66 -5.96 -4.30 -8.41
N ASN A 67 -6.27 -3.69 -9.55
CA ASN A 67 -7.14 -2.50 -9.60
C ASN A 67 -8.58 -2.85 -9.19
N GLN A 68 -9.14 -3.95 -9.68
CA GLN A 68 -10.48 -4.41 -9.27
C GLN A 68 -10.54 -4.84 -7.80
N THR A 69 -9.49 -5.50 -7.29
CA THR A 69 -9.40 -5.81 -5.85
C THR A 69 -9.38 -4.54 -5.01
N SER A 70 -8.65 -3.52 -5.45
CA SER A 70 -8.64 -2.20 -4.79
C SER A 70 -10.01 -1.53 -4.84
N ALA A 71 -10.67 -1.54 -6.01
CA ALA A 71 -12.01 -1.00 -6.18
C ALA A 71 -13.04 -1.69 -5.28
N TRP A 72 -12.97 -3.02 -5.16
CA TRP A 72 -13.80 -3.79 -4.23
C TRP A 72 -13.57 -3.34 -2.78
N TRP A 73 -12.31 -3.24 -2.32
CA TRP A 73 -12.03 -2.77 -0.96
C TRP A 73 -12.49 -1.34 -0.72
N PHE A 74 -12.27 -0.43 -1.67
CA PHE A 74 -12.75 0.94 -1.57
C PHE A 74 -14.26 1.02 -1.41
N ASP A 75 -15.03 0.16 -2.11
CA ASP A 75 -16.48 0.11 -1.94
C ASP A 75 -16.89 -0.49 -0.59
N ARG A 76 -16.24 -1.59 -0.19
CA ARG A 76 -16.54 -2.29 1.07
C ARG A 76 -16.26 -1.46 2.31
N THR A 77 -15.36 -0.49 2.26
CA THR A 77 -14.94 0.33 3.41
C THR A 77 -15.47 1.77 3.39
N ARG A 78 -16.36 2.13 2.45
CA ARG A 78 -16.94 3.50 2.36
C ARG A 78 -17.64 3.96 3.64
N HIS A 79 -18.16 3.03 4.42
CA HIS A 79 -18.85 3.30 5.67
C HIS A 79 -17.89 3.59 6.84
N ILE A 80 -16.59 3.28 6.68
CA ILE A 80 -15.53 3.51 7.68
C ILE A 80 -14.87 4.87 7.46
N ILE A 81 -14.46 5.15 6.22
CA ILE A 81 -13.80 6.39 5.81
C ILE A 81 -14.14 6.77 4.36
N PRO A 82 -14.33 8.06 4.02
CA PRO A 82 -14.38 8.49 2.63
C PRO A 82 -13.06 8.17 1.92
N ASN A 83 -13.15 7.79 0.65
CA ASN A 83 -11.98 7.50 -0.18
C ASN A 83 -11.92 8.41 -1.43
N HIS A 84 -10.80 8.32 -2.14
CA HIS A 84 -10.54 9.19 -3.28
C HIS A 84 -11.24 8.75 -4.58
N VAL A 85 -11.87 7.58 -4.66
CA VAL A 85 -12.30 7.00 -5.93
C VAL A 85 -13.50 7.78 -6.47
N LEU A 86 -13.43 8.20 -7.73
CA LEU A 86 -14.51 8.85 -8.47
C LEU A 86 -15.18 7.86 -9.43
N SER A 87 -14.40 7.07 -10.16
CA SER A 87 -14.91 6.07 -11.11
C SER A 87 -13.85 5.05 -11.52
N ILE A 88 -14.27 3.87 -11.98
CA ILE A 88 -13.44 2.81 -12.54
C ILE A 88 -13.86 2.57 -14.00
N PRO A 89 -13.39 3.36 -14.98
CA PRO A 89 -13.85 3.27 -16.36
C PRO A 89 -13.32 2.04 -17.12
N ASP A 90 -12.27 1.41 -16.60
CA ASP A 90 -11.63 0.23 -17.18
C ASP A 90 -11.06 -0.65 -16.06
N PRO A 91 -10.99 -2.00 -16.23
CA PRO A 91 -10.41 -2.90 -15.25
C PRO A 91 -9.01 -2.53 -14.73
N ASN A 92 -8.18 -1.83 -15.51
CA ASN A 92 -6.86 -1.34 -15.11
C ASN A 92 -6.87 0.09 -14.55
N VAL A 93 -7.98 0.83 -14.65
CA VAL A 93 -8.00 2.29 -14.45
C VAL A 93 -8.86 2.70 -13.24
N THR A 94 -8.28 3.50 -12.36
CA THR A 94 -9.00 4.24 -11.31
C THR A 94 -8.89 5.74 -11.57
N VAL A 95 -10.01 6.45 -11.63
CA VAL A 95 -10.05 7.91 -11.59
C VAL A 95 -10.32 8.32 -10.14
N GLY A 96 -9.43 9.12 -9.56
CA GLY A 96 -9.52 9.57 -8.18
C GLY A 96 -9.46 11.09 -8.03
N LYS A 97 -9.95 11.58 -6.90
CA LYS A 97 -9.76 12.97 -6.46
C LYS A 97 -8.26 13.25 -6.30
N ARG A 98 -7.86 14.47 -6.60
CA ARG A 98 -6.54 14.95 -6.18
C ARG A 98 -6.55 15.12 -4.65
N CYS A 99 -5.58 14.51 -3.98
CA CYS A 99 -5.43 14.58 -2.53
C CYS A 99 -4.00 14.98 -2.17
N GLU A 100 -3.88 15.71 -1.06
CA GLU A 100 -2.60 15.87 -0.38
C GLU A 100 -2.39 14.62 0.49
N VAL A 101 -1.20 14.03 0.40
CA VAL A 101 -0.88 12.76 1.05
C VAL A 101 -0.03 13.05 2.27
N PHE A 102 -0.40 12.48 3.43
CA PHE A 102 0.43 12.57 4.62
C PHE A 102 1.81 11.92 4.36
N PRO A 103 2.90 12.52 4.87
CA PRO A 103 4.27 12.02 4.67
C PRO A 103 4.61 10.83 5.61
N VAL A 104 3.62 9.99 5.92
CA VAL A 104 3.71 8.84 6.83
C VAL A 104 2.98 7.65 6.20
N GLU A 105 3.60 6.47 6.25
CA GLU A 105 2.94 5.21 5.88
C GLU A 105 2.29 4.56 7.10
N PHE A 106 0.99 4.26 7.02
CA PHE A 106 0.22 3.60 8.08
C PHE A 106 0.27 2.08 7.89
N VAL A 107 1.23 1.43 8.54
CA VAL A 107 1.40 -0.03 8.44
C VAL A 107 0.80 -0.72 9.66
N MET A 108 -0.28 -1.48 9.46
CA MET A 108 -0.89 -2.32 10.48
C MET A 108 -0.35 -3.76 10.40
N ARG A 109 -0.10 -4.37 11.56
CA ARG A 109 0.43 -5.73 11.67
C ARG A 109 -0.41 -6.56 12.63
N GLY A 110 -1.00 -7.64 12.12
CA GLY A 110 -1.64 -8.69 12.94
C GLY A 110 -0.71 -9.88 13.25
N TYR A 111 0.44 -9.96 12.59
CA TYR A 111 1.42 -11.04 12.74
C TYR A 111 2.85 -10.49 12.80
N ILE A 112 3.72 -11.12 13.59
CA ILE A 112 5.14 -10.82 13.61
C ILE A 112 5.87 -11.57 12.48
N THR A 113 6.18 -10.87 11.40
CA THR A 113 6.79 -11.48 10.21
C THR A 113 7.72 -10.51 9.46
N GLY A 114 8.20 -10.96 8.30
CA GLY A 114 9.11 -10.25 7.41
C GLY A 114 10.55 -10.77 7.46
N SER A 115 11.34 -10.27 6.52
CA SER A 115 12.75 -10.63 6.35
C SER A 115 13.66 -9.44 6.08
N THR A 116 13.11 -8.24 5.87
CA THR A 116 13.89 -7.01 5.69
C THR A 116 14.44 -6.54 7.04
N SER A 117 15.51 -5.73 7.01
CA SER A 117 16.10 -5.13 8.22
C SER A 117 15.10 -4.33 9.04
N THR A 118 14.11 -3.73 8.39
CA THR A 118 13.06 -2.93 9.02
C THR A 118 11.82 -3.74 9.40
N SER A 119 11.72 -5.03 9.09
CA SER A 119 10.53 -5.81 9.43
C SER A 119 10.47 -6.18 10.92
N LEU A 120 9.24 -6.23 11.46
CA LEU A 120 8.99 -6.47 12.89
C LEU A 120 9.70 -7.73 13.40
N TRP A 121 9.68 -8.84 12.64
CA TRP A 121 10.38 -10.06 13.05
C TRP A 121 11.90 -9.90 13.09
N THR A 122 12.51 -9.26 12.08
CA THR A 122 13.97 -9.10 12.03
C THR A 122 14.46 -8.25 13.21
N VAL A 123 13.77 -7.15 13.48
CA VAL A 123 14.08 -6.23 14.58
C VAL A 123 13.93 -6.94 15.93
N TYR A 124 12.80 -7.63 16.14
CA TYR A 124 12.58 -8.42 17.35
C TYR A 124 13.62 -9.53 17.55
N LYS A 125 13.96 -10.27 16.49
CA LYS A 125 14.99 -11.32 16.53
C LYS A 125 16.37 -10.75 16.91
N ASN A 126 16.66 -9.51 16.54
CA ASN A 126 17.92 -8.85 16.87
C ASN A 126 17.98 -8.33 18.31
N GLY A 127 16.90 -8.47 19.08
CA GLY A 127 16.85 -8.14 20.51
C GLY A 127 15.99 -6.93 20.84
N ASP A 128 15.49 -6.20 19.84
CA ASP A 128 14.66 -5.03 20.09
C ASP A 128 13.27 -5.44 20.62
N ARG A 129 12.85 -4.80 21.71
CA ARG A 129 11.54 -5.01 22.35
C ARG A 129 10.66 -3.78 22.33
N ASN A 130 11.12 -2.71 21.69
CA ASN A 130 10.32 -1.55 21.39
C ASN A 130 10.44 -1.25 19.89
N TYR A 131 9.32 -1.24 19.19
CA TYR A 131 9.29 -0.97 17.75
C TYR A 131 8.19 0.02 17.42
N CYS A 132 8.56 1.19 16.89
CA CYS A 132 7.65 2.31 16.64
C CYS A 132 6.85 2.73 17.89
N GLY A 133 7.45 2.68 19.09
CA GLY A 133 6.77 2.96 20.35
C GLY A 133 5.98 1.79 20.93
N ASN A 134 5.87 0.66 20.23
CA ASN A 134 5.16 -0.52 20.72
C ASN A 134 6.10 -1.43 21.52
N ALA A 135 5.77 -1.68 22.80
CA ALA A 135 6.44 -2.69 23.60
C ALA A 135 6.03 -4.10 23.13
N LEU A 136 7.01 -4.95 22.86
CA LEU A 136 6.83 -6.33 22.40
C LEU A 136 7.12 -7.29 23.55
N PRO A 137 6.21 -8.25 23.84
CA PRO A 137 6.46 -9.25 24.87
C PRO A 137 7.61 -10.18 24.47
N GLU A 138 8.24 -10.80 25.48
CA GLU A 138 9.21 -11.85 25.25
C GLU A 138 8.58 -13.13 24.68
N GLY A 139 9.42 -13.99 24.12
CA GLY A 139 9.01 -15.33 23.66
C GLY A 139 8.26 -15.38 22.32
N LEU A 140 8.05 -14.26 21.63
CA LEU A 140 7.46 -14.28 20.28
C LEU A 140 8.32 -15.09 19.29
N VAL A 141 7.65 -15.84 18.40
CA VAL A 141 8.29 -16.61 17.33
C VAL A 141 7.88 -16.13 15.93
N LYS A 142 8.67 -16.48 14.91
CA LYS A 142 8.43 -16.03 13.53
C LYS A 142 7.05 -16.45 13.03
N ASN A 143 6.31 -15.53 12.42
CA ASN A 143 4.97 -15.69 11.86
C ASN A 143 3.87 -15.93 12.90
N GLN A 144 4.12 -15.65 14.18
CA GLN A 144 3.10 -15.74 15.22
C GLN A 144 2.05 -14.63 15.06
N LYS A 145 0.77 -14.94 15.35
CA LYS A 145 -0.29 -13.94 15.46
C LYS A 145 -0.04 -13.09 16.70
N LEU A 146 -0.11 -11.77 16.55
CA LEU A 146 0.01 -10.84 17.67
C LEU A 146 -1.29 -10.84 18.49
N GLU A 147 -1.18 -10.60 19.79
CA GLU A 147 -2.36 -10.51 20.67
C GLU A 147 -3.25 -9.32 20.33
N LYS A 148 -2.62 -8.23 19.87
CA LYS A 148 -3.28 -7.02 19.37
C LYS A 148 -2.62 -6.59 18.07
N ASN A 149 -3.40 -5.98 17.18
CA ASN A 149 -2.86 -5.36 15.98
C ASN A 149 -1.94 -4.21 16.38
N LEU A 150 -0.80 -4.09 15.69
CA LEU A 150 0.17 -3.03 15.95
C LEU A 150 0.24 -2.09 14.76
N ILE A 151 0.11 -0.79 15.03
CA ILE A 151 0.49 0.25 14.08
C ILE A 151 2.00 0.49 14.17
N THR A 152 2.68 0.39 13.05
CA THR A 152 4.14 0.58 12.97
C THR A 152 4.47 1.51 11.81
N PRO A 153 4.27 2.83 11.98
CA PRO A 153 4.40 3.76 10.88
C PRO A 153 5.86 3.90 10.44
N THR A 154 6.03 4.27 9.17
CA THR A 154 7.32 4.70 8.62
C THR A 154 7.20 6.08 8.00
N THR A 155 8.28 6.85 8.04
CA THR A 155 8.35 8.11 7.29
C THR A 155 8.28 7.82 5.78
N LYS A 156 7.84 8.81 5.01
CA LYS A 156 7.95 8.83 3.56
C LYS A 156 8.94 9.92 3.14
N ASP A 157 10.22 9.59 3.23
CA ASP A 157 11.33 10.53 2.98
C ASP A 157 11.95 10.31 1.59
N ALA A 158 12.49 11.36 0.99
CA ALA A 158 13.20 11.29 -0.28
C ALA A 158 14.49 10.46 -0.22
N VAL A 159 15.12 10.33 0.96
CA VAL A 159 16.36 9.58 1.13
C VAL A 159 16.08 8.13 1.52
N HIS A 160 15.50 7.88 2.69
CA HIS A 160 15.13 6.55 3.16
C HIS A 160 13.96 6.59 4.15
N ASP A 161 12.94 5.77 3.92
CA ASP A 161 11.87 5.52 4.88
C ASP A 161 12.44 4.88 6.15
N ARG A 162 12.08 5.40 7.33
CA ARG A 162 12.50 4.86 8.63
C ARG A 162 11.29 4.56 9.52
N PRO A 163 11.37 3.55 10.40
CA PRO A 163 10.43 3.41 11.51
C PRO A 163 10.40 4.69 12.37
N ILE A 164 9.20 5.09 12.79
CA ILE A 164 8.97 6.27 13.62
C ILE A 164 7.89 5.96 14.65
N SER A 165 7.93 6.57 15.84
CA SER A 165 6.87 6.43 16.84
C SER A 165 5.74 7.47 16.65
N PRO A 166 4.52 7.23 17.18
CA PRO A 166 3.46 8.22 17.20
C PRO A 166 3.86 9.57 17.81
N GLU A 167 4.70 9.56 18.84
CA GLU A 167 5.22 10.76 19.51
C GLU A 167 6.18 11.52 18.61
N GLU A 168 7.10 10.81 17.95
CA GLU A 168 8.07 11.37 16.99
C GLU A 168 7.37 11.99 15.77
N ILE A 169 6.30 11.37 15.26
CA ILE A 169 5.50 11.91 14.15
C ILE A 169 5.00 13.33 14.45
N VAL A 170 4.58 13.59 15.69
CA VAL A 170 4.06 14.90 16.09
C VAL A 170 5.17 15.87 16.44
N SER A 171 6.15 15.42 17.23
CA SER A 171 7.22 16.28 17.72
C SER A 171 8.14 16.77 16.59
N GLU A 172 8.31 15.97 15.54
CA GLU A 172 9.06 16.32 14.33
C GLU A 172 8.20 17.03 13.26
N GLY A 173 6.89 17.18 13.48
CA GLY A 173 6.01 17.94 12.59
C GLY A 173 5.58 17.21 11.31
N TRP A 174 5.66 15.89 11.25
CA TRP A 174 5.17 15.10 10.11
C TRP A 174 3.65 15.15 9.97
N MET A 175 2.95 15.20 11.11
CA MET A 175 1.49 15.35 11.19
C MET A 175 1.11 16.13 12.46
N SER A 176 -0.06 16.78 12.44
CA SER A 176 -0.65 17.29 13.68
C SER A 176 -1.09 16.11 14.57
N ARG A 177 -1.28 16.38 15.88
CA ARG A 177 -1.80 15.34 16.78
C ARG A 177 -3.19 14.88 16.37
N GLU A 178 -4.06 15.83 16.01
CA GLU A 178 -5.43 15.55 15.57
C GLU A 178 -5.46 14.67 14.31
N ASP A 179 -4.65 15.01 13.30
CA ASP A 179 -4.57 14.23 12.06
C ASP A 179 -4.05 12.82 12.33
N TRP A 180 -3.03 12.67 13.18
CA TRP A 180 -2.51 11.36 13.53
C TRP A 180 -3.58 10.53 14.23
N ASP A 181 -4.21 11.05 15.29
CA ASP A 181 -5.19 10.33 16.08
C ASP A 181 -6.33 9.82 15.19
N TYR A 182 -6.85 10.70 14.32
CA TYR A 182 -7.88 10.34 13.36
C TYR A 182 -7.41 9.29 12.35
N ALA A 183 -6.27 9.52 11.68
CA ALA A 183 -5.78 8.63 10.64
C ALA A 183 -5.36 7.25 11.19
N SER A 184 -4.73 7.20 12.37
CA SER A 184 -4.36 5.93 13.01
C SER A 184 -5.57 5.12 13.43
N LEU A 185 -6.60 5.77 13.98
CA LEU A 185 -7.86 5.10 14.31
C LEU A 185 -8.51 4.52 13.05
N LYS A 186 -8.57 5.29 11.96
CA LYS A 186 -9.12 4.79 10.69
C LYS A 186 -8.29 3.66 10.08
N ALA A 187 -6.96 3.70 10.22
CA ALA A 187 -6.11 2.59 9.79
C ALA A 187 -6.40 1.30 10.57
N GLU A 188 -6.62 1.41 11.88
CA GLU A 188 -7.01 0.28 12.73
C GLU A 188 -8.39 -0.28 12.36
N GLU A 189 -9.42 0.57 12.28
CA GLU A 189 -10.78 0.17 11.88
C GLU A 189 -10.80 -0.54 10.51
N LEU A 190 -10.06 -0.01 9.53
CA LEU A 190 -9.93 -0.63 8.20
C LEU A 190 -9.24 -1.99 8.26
N PHE A 191 -8.19 -2.12 9.05
CA PHE A 191 -7.43 -3.36 9.17
C PHE A 191 -8.24 -4.45 9.87
N GLU A 192 -8.95 -4.09 10.95
CA GLU A 192 -9.83 -4.99 11.69
C GLU A 192 -10.99 -5.51 10.83
N TYR A 193 -11.60 -4.63 10.02
CA TYR A 193 -12.66 -5.03 9.09
C TYR A 193 -12.20 -6.05 8.03
N GLY A 194 -10.91 -6.06 7.70
CA GLY A 194 -10.33 -6.96 6.71
C GLY A 194 -9.85 -8.32 7.24
N GLN A 195 -9.92 -8.57 8.55
CA GLN A 195 -9.46 -9.83 9.17
C GLN A 195 -10.43 -11.01 8.99
#